data_AF-A0A9E1B5X0-F1
#
_entry.id   AF-A0A9E1B5X0-F1
#
_cell.length_a   1.000
_cell.length_b   1.000
_cell.length_c   1.000
_cell.angle_alpha   90.00
_cell.angle_beta   90.00
_cell.angle_gamma   90.00
#
_symmetry.space_group_name_H-M   'P 1'
#
loop_
_entity.id
_entity.type
_entity.pdbx_description
1 polymer ?
#
loop_
_entity_poly.entity_id
_entity_poly.type
_entity_poly.pdbx_seq_one_letter_code
_entity_poly.pdbx_strand_id
1 'polypeptide(L)'
;IEGKSVYEVRKKMGEVLARKSKVKADFVVPVPDSGVPAALGYANESKIPFELAITRNHYVGRTFIEPSQEMRNLKVKLKLNPMSSVLAGKSIVVIDDSIVRGTTSKKVVDLLRHAGAKEIHFRVACPELKYPERYGIDTPSFEELISAKKSVEEVREYIGADSLEFLSIDELKESIGNERKYSLVSFDGDYFIK
;
A
#
# COMPACT_ATOMS: atom_id res chain seq x y z
N ILE A 1 -19.85 0.01 7.42
CA ILE A 1 -19.53 -0.08 8.87
C ILE A 1 -19.98 1.22 9.50
N GLU A 2 -20.77 1.20 10.58
CA GLU A 2 -21.28 2.41 11.24
C GLU A 2 -21.91 3.44 10.28
N GLY A 3 -22.72 2.97 9.33
CA GLY A 3 -23.39 3.82 8.34
C GLY A 3 -22.52 4.34 7.18
N LYS A 4 -21.21 4.04 7.16
CA LYS A 4 -20.29 4.45 6.09
C LYS A 4 -19.96 3.31 5.12
N SER A 5 -19.92 3.64 3.83
CA SER A 5 -19.43 2.75 2.77
C SER A 5 -17.91 2.67 2.82
N VAL A 6 -17.37 1.46 3.03
CA VAL A 6 -15.91 1.25 3.06
C VAL A 6 -15.29 1.55 1.70
N TYR A 7 -15.98 1.24 0.61
CA TYR A 7 -15.53 1.52 -0.74
C TYR A 7 -15.36 3.04 -0.97
N GLU A 8 -16.38 3.83 -0.65
CA GLU A 8 -16.34 5.29 -0.84
C GLU A 8 -15.27 5.95 0.03
N VAL A 9 -15.10 5.49 1.28
CA VAL A 9 -14.05 6.00 2.16
C VAL A 9 -12.65 5.70 1.60
N ARG A 10 -12.40 4.47 1.14
CA ARG A 10 -11.10 4.11 0.54
C ARG A 10 -10.83 4.85 -0.77
N LYS A 11 -11.86 5.03 -1.60
CA LYS A 11 -11.76 5.87 -2.79
C LYS A 11 -11.42 7.31 -2.40
N LYS A 12 -12.05 7.85 -1.36
CA LYS A 12 -11.77 9.19 -0.86
C LYS A 12 -10.34 9.35 -0.35
N MET A 13 -9.80 8.36 0.37
CA MET A 13 -8.40 8.33 0.79
C MET A 13 -7.44 8.50 -0.40
N GLY A 14 -7.72 7.81 -1.51
CA GLY A 14 -6.96 7.96 -2.74
C GLY A 14 -7.04 9.36 -3.36
N GLU A 15 -8.24 9.95 -3.40
CA GLU A 15 -8.43 11.33 -3.87
C GLU A 15 -7.63 12.33 -3.03
N VAL A 16 -7.71 12.23 -1.70
CA VAL A 16 -6.99 13.13 -0.79
C VAL A 16 -5.47 12.99 -0.98
N LEU A 17 -4.98 11.75 -1.12
CA LEU A 17 -3.56 11.48 -1.37
C LEU A 17 -3.05 12.10 -2.68
N ALA A 18 -3.87 12.10 -3.74
CA ALA A 18 -3.51 12.66 -5.04
C ALA A 18 -3.42 14.21 -5.05
N ARG A 19 -4.13 14.90 -4.15
CA ARG A 19 -4.10 16.38 -4.08
C ARG A 19 -2.71 16.90 -3.71
N LYS A 20 -2.02 16.17 -2.85
CA LYS A 20 -0.71 16.53 -2.29
C LYS A 20 0.44 15.94 -3.09
N SER A 21 0.30 14.69 -3.51
CA SER A 21 1.39 13.95 -4.15
C SER A 21 1.34 13.95 -5.68
N LYS A 22 1.39 15.13 -6.29
CA LYS A 22 1.37 15.20 -7.77
C LYS A 22 2.71 14.76 -8.34
N VAL A 23 2.74 13.54 -8.88
CA VAL A 23 3.85 13.00 -9.69
C VAL A 23 3.44 12.88 -11.15
N LYS A 24 4.40 13.02 -12.05
CA LYS A 24 4.19 12.70 -13.47
C LYS A 24 4.43 11.22 -13.65
N ALA A 25 3.41 10.50 -14.09
CA ALA A 25 3.47 9.07 -14.38
C ALA A 25 2.57 8.74 -15.57
N ASP A 26 2.82 7.64 -16.25
CA ASP A 26 2.03 7.14 -17.37
C ASP A 26 0.67 6.60 -16.89
N PHE A 27 0.63 5.88 -15.76
CA PHE A 27 -0.61 5.33 -15.19
C PHE A 27 -0.47 4.98 -13.68
N VAL A 28 -1.61 4.80 -13.04
CA VAL A 28 -1.79 4.34 -11.66
C VAL A 28 -2.07 2.84 -11.65
N VAL A 29 -1.34 2.10 -10.82
CA VAL A 29 -1.46 0.64 -10.64
C VAL A 29 -1.82 0.33 -9.19
N PRO A 30 -2.93 -0.36 -8.92
CA PRO A 30 -3.22 -0.83 -7.56
C PRO A 30 -2.36 -2.04 -7.20
N VAL A 31 -2.02 -2.18 -5.92
CA VAL A 31 -1.69 -3.49 -5.34
C VAL A 31 -3.01 -4.23 -5.09
N PRO A 32 -3.28 -5.35 -5.80
CA PRO A 32 -4.56 -6.02 -5.67
C PRO A 32 -4.62 -6.90 -4.40
N ASP A 33 -5.76 -7.01 -3.73
CA ASP A 33 -7.06 -6.42 -4.09
C ASP A 33 -7.38 -5.14 -3.28
N SER A 34 -6.67 -4.94 -2.17
CA SER A 34 -7.04 -3.95 -1.17
C SER A 34 -6.78 -2.50 -1.59
N GLY A 35 -5.76 -2.25 -2.41
CA GLY A 35 -5.40 -0.93 -2.93
C GLY A 35 -6.32 -0.43 -4.06
N VAL A 36 -7.19 -1.28 -4.62
CA VAL A 36 -7.99 -0.95 -5.83
C VAL A 36 -8.89 0.29 -5.65
N PRO A 37 -9.70 0.44 -4.59
CA PRO A 37 -10.55 1.62 -4.45
C PRO A 37 -9.75 2.91 -4.31
N ALA A 38 -8.66 2.89 -3.53
CA ALA A 38 -7.79 4.04 -3.36
C ALA A 38 -7.07 4.41 -4.67
N ALA A 39 -6.64 3.43 -5.46
CA ALA A 39 -6.06 3.68 -6.77
C ALA A 39 -7.05 4.33 -7.74
N LEU A 40 -8.31 3.89 -7.75
CA LEU A 40 -9.36 4.53 -8.53
C LEU A 40 -9.57 6.00 -8.11
N GLY A 41 -9.61 6.27 -6.81
CA GLY A 41 -9.72 7.64 -6.28
C GLY A 41 -8.53 8.52 -6.69
N TYR A 42 -7.31 7.98 -6.52
CA TYR A 42 -6.08 8.67 -6.86
C TYR A 42 -6.02 9.00 -8.37
N ALA A 43 -6.32 8.03 -9.24
CA ALA A 43 -6.35 8.22 -10.68
C ALA A 43 -7.37 9.31 -11.10
N ASN A 44 -8.58 9.26 -10.54
CA ASN A 44 -9.63 10.22 -10.86
C ASN A 44 -9.27 11.66 -10.45
N GLU A 45 -8.63 11.84 -9.28
CA GLU A 45 -8.22 13.16 -8.80
C GLU A 45 -6.97 13.67 -9.53
N SER A 46 -5.95 12.82 -9.69
CA SER A 46 -4.67 13.19 -10.36
C SER A 46 -4.78 13.32 -11.87
N LYS A 47 -5.85 12.78 -12.48
CA LYS A 47 -6.05 12.66 -13.94
C LYS A 47 -5.02 11.77 -14.63
N ILE A 48 -4.35 10.90 -13.87
CA ILE A 48 -3.47 9.87 -14.40
C ILE A 48 -4.33 8.62 -14.69
N PRO A 49 -4.22 8.00 -15.88
CA PRO A 49 -4.99 6.80 -16.22
C PRO A 49 -4.81 5.68 -15.19
N PHE A 50 -5.88 4.94 -14.90
CA PHE A 50 -5.82 3.74 -14.06
C PHE A 50 -5.60 2.50 -14.93
N GLU A 51 -4.66 1.64 -14.53
CA GLU A 51 -4.36 0.41 -15.26
C GLU A 51 -4.17 -0.79 -14.33
N LEU A 52 -4.68 -1.95 -14.77
CA LEU A 52 -4.51 -3.23 -14.08
C LEU A 52 -3.22 -3.93 -14.55
N ALA A 53 -2.07 -3.29 -14.35
CA ALA A 53 -0.78 -3.81 -14.78
C ALA A 53 -0.21 -4.93 -13.89
N ILE A 54 -0.89 -5.23 -12.76
CA ILE A 54 -0.61 -6.39 -11.90
C ILE A 54 -1.93 -7.09 -11.61
N THR A 55 -1.94 -8.42 -11.72
CA THR A 55 -3.10 -9.24 -11.37
C THR A 55 -2.77 -10.19 -10.23
N ARG A 56 -3.75 -10.42 -9.36
CA ARG A 56 -3.63 -11.43 -8.32
C ARG A 56 -3.88 -12.81 -8.92
N ASN A 57 -3.02 -13.77 -8.61
CA ASN A 57 -3.27 -15.16 -8.93
C ASN A 57 -4.26 -15.76 -7.92
N HIS A 58 -5.46 -16.10 -8.39
CA HIS A 58 -6.52 -16.67 -7.56
C HIS A 58 -6.29 -18.13 -7.16
N TYR A 59 -5.33 -18.82 -7.78
CA TYR A 59 -5.09 -20.26 -7.59
C TYR A 59 -3.93 -20.58 -6.64
N VAL A 60 -3.36 -19.58 -5.96
CA VAL A 60 -2.29 -19.79 -4.98
C VAL A 60 -2.87 -20.27 -3.66
N GLY A 61 -3.00 -21.60 -3.52
CA GLY A 61 -3.37 -22.27 -2.27
C GLY A 61 -2.19 -22.50 -1.31
N ARG A 62 -2.50 -22.93 -0.08
CA ARG A 62 -1.49 -23.43 0.87
C ARG A 62 -1.04 -24.82 0.41
N THR A 63 0.23 -24.99 0.05
CA THR A 63 0.82 -26.33 -0.13
C THR A 63 1.42 -26.75 1.22
N PHE A 64 1.03 -27.93 1.72
CA PHE A 64 1.40 -28.43 3.05
C PHE A 64 2.81 -29.08 3.11
N ILE A 65 3.45 -29.29 1.96
CA ILE A 65 4.73 -30.00 1.86
C ILE A 65 5.63 -29.20 0.94
N GLU A 66 6.62 -28.46 1.47
CA GLU A 66 7.69 -27.90 0.64
C GLU A 66 9.06 -27.88 1.36
N PRO A 67 10.17 -28.27 0.69
CA PRO A 67 11.41 -28.61 1.38
C PRO A 67 12.47 -27.48 1.49
N SER A 68 12.32 -26.32 0.82
CA SER A 68 13.41 -25.31 0.76
C SER A 68 12.98 -23.83 0.77
N GLN A 69 13.87 -22.98 1.30
CA GLN A 69 13.70 -21.52 1.42
C GLN A 69 13.62 -20.81 0.06
N GLU A 70 14.28 -21.33 -0.97
CA GLU A 70 14.26 -20.80 -2.35
C GLU A 70 12.87 -20.89 -2.98
N MET A 71 12.16 -22.01 -2.77
CA MET A 71 10.78 -22.21 -3.24
C MET A 71 9.80 -21.22 -2.57
N ARG A 72 10.10 -20.78 -1.34
CA ARG A 72 9.29 -19.78 -0.62
C ARG A 72 9.41 -18.38 -1.23
N ASN A 73 10.56 -18.02 -1.79
CA ASN A 73 10.74 -16.76 -2.52
C ASN A 73 10.03 -16.81 -3.89
N LEU A 74 9.99 -17.97 -4.54
CA LEU A 74 9.22 -18.21 -5.77
C LEU A 74 7.71 -17.96 -5.55
N LYS A 75 7.17 -18.24 -4.36
CA LYS A 75 5.76 -18.01 -3.99
C LYS A 75 5.29 -16.56 -4.05
N VAL A 76 6.17 -15.56 -3.96
CA VAL A 76 5.73 -14.16 -4.14
C VAL A 76 5.56 -13.81 -5.60
N LYS A 77 6.42 -14.34 -6.49
CA LYS A 77 6.16 -14.34 -7.94
C LYS A 77 4.87 -15.10 -8.27
N LEU A 78 4.50 -16.11 -7.50
CA LEU A 78 3.27 -16.86 -7.73
C LEU A 78 1.99 -16.07 -7.39
N LYS A 79 2.02 -15.11 -6.45
CA LYS A 79 0.81 -14.39 -5.98
C LYS A 79 0.39 -13.23 -6.88
N LEU A 80 1.34 -12.55 -7.50
CA LEU A 80 1.12 -11.36 -8.31
C LEU A 80 1.80 -11.55 -9.67
N ASN A 81 1.03 -11.36 -10.74
CA ASN A 81 1.51 -11.47 -12.12
C ASN A 81 1.55 -10.07 -12.76
N PRO A 82 2.75 -9.51 -13.01
CA PRO A 82 2.89 -8.23 -13.68
C PRO A 82 2.76 -8.39 -15.21
N MET A 83 2.20 -7.39 -15.88
CA MET A 83 2.07 -7.34 -17.33
C MET A 83 3.25 -6.59 -17.95
N SER A 84 4.34 -7.31 -18.26
CA SER A 84 5.58 -6.68 -18.76
C SER A 84 5.39 -5.84 -20.03
N SER A 85 4.49 -6.23 -20.93
CA SER A 85 4.17 -5.46 -22.14
C SER A 85 3.56 -4.08 -21.85
N VAL A 86 2.86 -3.93 -20.71
CA VAL A 86 2.26 -2.68 -20.26
C VAL A 86 3.27 -1.85 -19.46
N LEU A 87 4.14 -2.51 -18.69
CA LEU A 87 5.06 -1.87 -17.75
C LEU A 87 6.38 -1.39 -18.38
N ALA A 88 6.82 -2.00 -19.49
CA ALA A 88 8.14 -1.75 -20.07
C ALA A 88 8.38 -0.26 -20.40
N GLY A 89 9.38 0.33 -19.75
CA GLY A 89 9.82 1.72 -19.94
C GLY A 89 8.90 2.77 -19.31
N LYS A 90 7.88 2.36 -18.53
CA LYS A 90 6.85 3.26 -17.99
C LYS A 90 7.17 3.78 -16.60
N SER A 91 6.82 5.04 -16.33
CA SER A 91 6.77 5.60 -14.99
C SER A 91 5.38 5.38 -14.41
N ILE A 92 5.27 4.79 -13.22
CA ILE A 92 3.98 4.35 -12.65
C ILE A 92 3.80 4.84 -11.23
N VAL A 93 2.54 5.07 -10.84
CA VAL A 93 2.16 5.27 -9.43
C VAL A 93 1.59 3.97 -8.90
N VAL A 94 2.21 3.41 -7.87
CA VAL A 94 1.71 2.18 -7.22
C VAL A 94 0.99 2.55 -5.95
N ILE A 95 -0.27 2.12 -5.81
CA ILE A 95 -1.09 2.41 -4.63
C ILE A 95 -1.32 1.13 -3.82
N ASP A 96 -0.94 1.16 -2.55
CA ASP A 96 -1.20 0.10 -1.58
C ASP A 96 -2.02 0.63 -0.40
N ASP A 97 -2.66 -0.26 0.36
CA ASP A 97 -3.46 0.14 1.51
C ASP A 97 -2.61 0.52 2.72
N SER A 98 -1.47 -0.15 2.93
CA SER A 98 -0.66 0.00 4.14
C SER A 98 0.76 -0.56 3.95
N ILE A 99 1.70 -0.10 4.78
CA ILE A 99 3.01 -0.73 4.91
C ILE A 99 3.22 -1.10 6.38
N VAL A 100 3.24 -2.40 6.66
CA VAL A 100 3.44 -2.93 8.02
C VAL A 100 4.92 -3.24 8.29
N ARG A 101 5.44 -4.29 7.64
CA ARG A 101 6.84 -4.73 7.76
C ARG A 101 7.71 -4.32 6.56
N GLY A 102 7.12 -3.74 5.51
CA GLY A 102 7.77 -3.40 4.24
C GLY A 102 8.14 -4.56 3.32
N THR A 103 8.19 -5.81 3.82
CA THR A 103 8.66 -6.96 3.03
C THR A 103 7.80 -7.27 1.80
N THR A 104 6.48 -7.11 1.88
CA THR A 104 5.59 -7.27 0.73
C THR A 104 5.79 -6.15 -0.28
N SER A 105 5.77 -4.90 0.17
CA SER A 105 5.94 -3.71 -0.68
C SER A 105 7.27 -3.75 -1.44
N LYS A 106 8.36 -4.13 -0.76
CA LYS A 106 9.66 -4.36 -1.41
C LYS A 106 9.57 -5.36 -2.57
N LYS A 107 8.93 -6.52 -2.33
CA LYS A 107 8.77 -7.54 -3.37
C LYS A 107 7.88 -7.09 -4.53
N VAL A 108 6.87 -6.24 -4.25
CA VAL A 108 6.05 -5.63 -5.31
C VAL A 108 6.88 -4.69 -6.17
N VAL A 109 7.68 -3.81 -5.55
CA VAL A 109 8.57 -2.89 -6.27
C VAL A 109 9.59 -3.67 -7.10
N ASP A 110 10.24 -4.69 -6.50
CA ASP A 110 11.17 -5.57 -7.21
C ASP A 110 10.48 -6.22 -8.42
N LEU A 111 9.30 -6.82 -8.23
CA LEU A 111 8.53 -7.48 -9.29
C LEU A 111 8.24 -6.55 -10.47
N LEU A 112 7.80 -5.32 -10.18
CA LEU A 112 7.48 -4.30 -11.17
C LEU A 112 8.72 -3.81 -11.92
N ARG A 113 9.84 -3.62 -11.20
CA ARG A 113 11.11 -3.24 -11.81
C ARG A 113 11.63 -4.33 -12.75
N HIS A 114 11.55 -5.59 -12.33
CA HIS A 114 11.90 -6.73 -13.19
C HIS A 114 10.99 -6.87 -14.42
N ALA A 115 9.73 -6.44 -14.31
CA ALA A 115 8.79 -6.40 -15.44
C ALA A 115 9.02 -5.20 -16.38
N GLY A 116 9.99 -4.33 -16.08
CA GLY A 116 10.45 -3.25 -16.96
C GLY A 116 9.95 -1.86 -16.59
N ALA A 117 9.30 -1.66 -15.44
CA ALA A 117 8.92 -0.32 -14.98
C ALA A 117 10.17 0.56 -14.76
N LYS A 118 10.15 1.77 -15.35
CA LYS A 118 11.27 2.74 -15.32
C LYS A 118 11.34 3.45 -13.97
N GLU A 119 10.20 4.01 -13.53
CA GLU A 119 10.05 4.77 -12.29
C GLU A 119 8.82 4.24 -11.56
N ILE A 120 8.90 4.11 -10.24
CA ILE A 120 7.87 3.56 -9.36
C ILE A 120 7.67 4.54 -8.19
N HIS A 121 6.56 5.27 -8.25
CA HIS A 121 6.12 6.18 -7.21
C HIS A 121 5.12 5.46 -6.30
N PHE A 122 5.57 5.04 -5.13
CA PHE A 122 4.75 4.27 -4.19
C PHE A 122 3.92 5.19 -3.31
N ARG A 123 2.62 4.94 -3.17
CA ARG A 123 1.69 5.72 -2.35
C ARG A 123 0.88 4.81 -1.47
N VAL A 124 0.72 5.20 -0.21
CA VAL A 124 0.07 4.38 0.80
C VAL A 124 -1.19 5.10 1.27
N ALA A 125 -2.35 4.47 1.05
CA ALA A 125 -3.66 5.02 1.42
C ALA A 125 -3.96 4.89 2.93
N CYS A 126 -2.93 5.05 3.76
CA CYS A 126 -2.96 4.93 5.21
C CYS A 126 -1.75 5.68 5.80
N PRO A 127 -1.86 6.24 7.01
CA PRO A 127 -0.72 6.76 7.73
C PRO A 127 0.31 5.68 8.09
N GLU A 128 1.48 6.16 8.47
CA GLU A 128 2.56 5.31 8.97
C GLU A 128 2.10 4.51 10.20
N LEU A 129 2.15 3.18 10.11
CA LEU A 129 1.85 2.28 11.23
C LEU A 129 3.06 2.23 12.17
N LYS A 130 3.02 3.03 13.23
CA LYS A 130 4.13 3.22 14.17
C LYS A 130 3.94 2.44 15.48
N TYR A 131 2.71 2.03 15.80
CA TYR A 131 2.39 1.40 17.07
C TYR A 131 1.56 0.13 16.90
N PRO A 132 1.80 -0.91 17.71
CA PRO A 132 0.99 -2.13 17.68
C PRO A 132 -0.43 -1.89 18.21
N GLU A 133 -1.41 -2.54 17.61
CA GLU A 133 -2.79 -2.57 18.08
C GLU A 133 -2.96 -3.55 19.26
N ARG A 134 -3.72 -3.15 20.30
CA ARG A 134 -4.03 -3.91 21.53
C ARG A 134 -5.52 -4.21 21.72
N TYR A 135 -6.41 -3.77 20.82
CA TYR A 135 -7.86 -3.87 20.91
C TYR A 135 -8.50 -4.90 19.96
N GLY A 136 -7.70 -5.85 19.46
CA GLY A 136 -8.19 -7.05 18.78
C GLY A 136 -7.82 -7.18 17.30
N ILE A 137 -7.05 -6.24 16.74
CA ILE A 137 -6.46 -6.41 15.40
C ILE A 137 -5.09 -7.08 15.54
N ASP A 138 -4.85 -8.16 14.78
CA ASP A 138 -3.55 -8.83 14.72
C ASP A 138 -2.53 -7.93 14.00
N THR A 139 -1.72 -7.25 14.80
CA THR A 139 -0.59 -6.42 14.32
C THR A 139 0.71 -6.93 14.92
N PRO A 140 1.82 -6.84 14.18
CA PRO A 140 3.10 -7.30 14.67
C PRO A 140 3.65 -6.42 15.79
N SER A 141 4.75 -6.85 16.43
CA SER A 141 5.34 -6.09 17.52
C SER A 141 5.91 -4.75 17.03
N PHE A 142 6.12 -3.82 17.96
CA PHE A 142 6.75 -2.53 17.67
C PHE A 142 8.09 -2.70 16.93
N GLU A 143 8.84 -3.77 17.25
CA GLU A 143 10.13 -4.05 16.65
C GLU A 143 10.05 -4.47 15.17
N GLU A 144 8.92 -5.04 14.77
CA GLU A 144 8.66 -5.55 13.43
C GLU A 144 7.98 -4.51 12.52
N LEU A 145 7.41 -3.44 13.10
CA LEU A 145 6.83 -2.33 12.36
C LEU A 145 7.94 -1.48 11.74
N ILE A 146 7.92 -1.35 10.41
CA ILE A 146 9.00 -0.66 9.70
C ILE A 146 9.01 0.84 10.05
N SER A 147 7.84 1.48 10.09
CA SER A 147 7.70 2.91 10.38
C SER A 147 7.86 3.25 11.87
N ALA A 148 7.90 2.26 12.76
CA ALA A 148 8.22 2.48 14.17
C ALA A 148 9.71 2.85 14.38
N LYS A 149 10.58 2.45 13.44
CA LYS A 149 12.04 2.60 13.55
C LYS A 149 12.67 3.38 12.40
N LYS A 150 11.94 3.58 11.30
CA LYS A 150 12.44 4.20 10.08
C LYS A 150 11.64 5.43 9.73
N SER A 151 12.35 6.46 9.30
CA SER A 151 11.76 7.59 8.59
C SER A 151 11.16 7.17 7.25
N VAL A 152 10.28 7.99 6.69
CA VAL A 152 9.68 7.75 5.35
C VAL A 152 10.76 7.53 4.29
N GLU A 153 11.87 8.28 4.33
CA GLU A 153 12.96 8.14 3.38
C GLU A 153 13.69 6.80 3.51
N GLU A 154 13.96 6.35 4.73
CA GLU A 154 14.54 5.02 4.97
C GLU A 154 13.58 3.89 4.57
N VAL A 155 12.26 4.09 4.68
CA VAL A 155 11.27 3.13 4.17
C VAL A 155 11.29 3.11 2.65
N ARG A 156 11.35 4.28 1.99
CA ARG A 156 11.46 4.41 0.53
C ARG A 156 12.66 3.65 0.00
N GLU A 157 13.83 3.86 0.60
CA GLU A 157 15.07 3.15 0.27
C GLU A 157 14.95 1.65 0.50
N TYR A 158 14.36 1.25 1.64
CA TYR A 158 14.19 -0.17 1.97
C TYR A 158 13.35 -0.92 0.93
N ILE A 159 12.23 -0.32 0.49
CA ILE A 159 11.35 -0.93 -0.52
C ILE A 159 11.86 -0.75 -1.95
N GLY A 160 12.82 0.16 -2.18
CA GLY A 160 13.42 0.41 -3.49
C GLY A 160 12.59 1.27 -4.44
N ALA A 161 11.65 2.07 -3.92
CA ALA A 161 10.82 2.96 -4.74
C ALA A 161 11.53 4.28 -5.06
N ASP A 162 11.18 4.93 -6.16
CA ASP A 162 11.77 6.24 -6.53
C ASP A 162 11.18 7.39 -5.69
N SER A 163 9.94 7.24 -5.23
CA SER A 163 9.35 8.12 -4.21
C SER A 163 8.34 7.36 -3.38
N LEU A 164 8.14 7.76 -2.12
CA LEU A 164 7.17 7.19 -1.20
C LEU A 164 6.40 8.31 -0.51
N GLU A 165 5.08 8.17 -0.43
CA GLU A 165 4.24 9.06 0.38
C GLU A 165 3.13 8.28 1.08
N PHE A 166 2.87 8.63 2.33
CA PHE A 166 1.78 8.12 3.13
C PHE A 166 0.69 9.17 3.26
N LEU A 167 -0.56 8.72 3.35
CA LEU A 167 -1.66 9.56 3.81
C LEU A 167 -1.36 10.07 5.22
N SER A 168 -1.58 11.34 5.53
CA SER A 168 -1.43 11.83 6.91
C SER A 168 -2.62 11.42 7.79
N ILE A 169 -2.47 11.51 9.12
CA ILE A 169 -3.57 11.26 10.06
C ILE A 169 -4.74 12.22 9.81
N ASP A 170 -4.46 13.48 9.49
CA ASP A 170 -5.51 14.47 9.25
C ASP A 170 -6.21 14.24 7.91
N GLU A 171 -5.47 13.83 6.89
CA GLU A 171 -6.02 13.39 5.59
C GLU A 171 -6.87 12.11 5.73
N LEU A 172 -6.46 11.19 6.61
CA LEU A 172 -7.27 10.02 6.98
C LEU A 172 -8.59 10.44 7.63
N LYS A 173 -8.54 11.37 8.59
CA LYS A 173 -9.75 11.92 9.24
C LYS A 173 -10.64 12.66 8.24
N GLU A 174 -10.08 13.43 7.31
CA GLU A 174 -10.84 14.07 6.22
C GLU A 174 -11.58 13.03 5.39
N SER A 175 -10.90 11.93 5.06
CA SER A 175 -11.46 10.87 4.20
C SER A 175 -12.56 10.06 4.87
N ILE A 176 -12.41 9.78 6.17
CA ILE A 176 -13.40 9.03 6.93
C ILE A 176 -14.55 9.95 7.36
N GLY A 177 -14.29 11.23 7.64
CA GLY A 177 -15.20 12.20 8.25
C GLY A 177 -15.04 12.29 9.78
N ASN A 178 -15.63 13.30 10.41
CA ASN A 178 -15.43 13.65 11.83
C ASN A 178 -16.65 13.41 12.75
N GLU A 179 -17.68 12.71 12.23
CA GLU A 179 -18.93 12.41 12.96
C GLU A 179 -18.72 11.65 14.28
N ARG A 180 -17.58 10.98 14.42
CA ARG A 180 -17.20 10.18 15.60
C ARG A 180 -15.71 10.28 15.84
N LYS A 181 -15.29 9.93 17.07
CA LYS A 181 -13.88 9.72 17.41
C LYS A 181 -13.46 8.33 16.95
N TYR A 182 -12.52 8.27 16.02
CA TYR A 182 -11.92 7.03 15.54
C TYR A 182 -10.68 6.69 16.38
N SER A 183 -10.42 5.40 16.56
CA SER A 183 -9.14 4.94 17.08
C SER A 183 -8.04 5.24 16.07
N LEU A 184 -6.98 5.89 16.53
CA LEU A 184 -5.80 6.25 15.74
C LEU A 184 -4.53 5.66 16.37
N VAL A 185 -4.67 4.75 17.33
CA VAL A 185 -3.59 4.27 18.20
C VAL A 185 -2.43 3.67 17.43
N SER A 186 -2.69 3.01 16.30
CA SER A 186 -1.63 2.45 15.44
C SER A 186 -0.76 3.51 14.77
N PHE A 187 -1.22 4.77 14.73
CA PHE A 187 -0.58 5.91 14.10
C PHE A 187 0.00 6.90 15.12
N ASP A 188 -0.75 7.21 16.19
CA ASP A 188 -0.39 8.23 17.19
C ASP A 188 0.01 7.68 18.57
N GLY A 189 -0.24 6.41 18.85
CA GLY A 189 0.10 5.76 20.12
C GLY A 189 -0.76 6.19 21.31
N ASP A 190 -1.88 6.90 21.10
CA ASP A 190 -2.76 7.35 22.19
C ASP A 190 -3.75 6.25 22.61
N TYR A 191 -3.24 5.24 23.32
CA TYR A 191 -4.03 4.11 23.80
C TYR A 191 -5.11 4.55 24.80
N PHE A 192 -6.36 4.18 24.50
CA PHE A 192 -7.52 4.39 25.39
C PHE A 192 -7.39 3.74 26.77
N ILE A 193 -6.71 2.58 26.80
CA ILE A 193 -6.41 1.82 28.02
C ILE A 193 -4.89 1.81 28.16
N LYS A 194 -4.39 2.45 29.21
CA LYS A 194 -2.97 2.57 29.53
C LYS A 194 -2.45 1.32 30.24
#